data_AF-N1QUS3-F1
#
_entry.id   AF-N1QUS3-F1
#
_cell.length_a   1.000
_cell.length_b   1.000
_cell.length_c   1.000
_cell.angle_alpha   90.00
_cell.angle_beta   90.00
_cell.angle_gamma   90.00
#
_symmetry.space_group_name_H-M   'P 1'
#
loop_
_entity.id
_entity.type
_entity.pdbx_description
1 polymer ?
#
loop_
_entity_poly.entity_id
_entity_poly.type
_entity_poly.pdbx_seq_one_letter_code
_entity_poly.pdbx_strand_id
1 'polypeptide(L)'
;MAALPLATAEACDANSHMITSGELRALQPVFRVYGGRRLFAGPVVTVKVFEDNVLVRGILEEKGQGRVLIDGCDIGVRAPGSHPVKSDKRGMGEKHVPVTVAGARICDGEWLYADADGILVSRTELSV
;
A
#
# COMPACT_ATOMS: atom_id res chain seq x y z
N MET A 1 21.70 0.87 -0.08
CA MET A 1 21.55 1.22 -1.51
C MET A 1 20.07 1.11 -1.82
N ALA A 2 19.43 2.18 -2.27
CA ALA A 2 18.02 2.14 -2.62
C ALA A 2 17.89 1.36 -3.94
N ALA A 3 17.29 0.16 -3.89
CA ALA A 3 16.88 -0.55 -5.08
C ALA A 3 16.05 0.42 -5.94
N LEU A 4 16.39 0.52 -7.23
CA LEU A 4 15.60 1.31 -8.17
C LEU A 4 14.14 0.86 -8.04
N PRO A 5 13.19 1.80 -7.94
CA PRO A 5 11.80 1.42 -7.82
C PRO A 5 11.37 0.64 -9.05
N LEU A 6 11.07 -0.62 -8.78
CA LEU A 6 10.72 -1.68 -9.71
C LEU A 6 9.43 -1.32 -10.46
N ALA A 7 9.48 -1.30 -11.79
CA ALA A 7 8.30 -1.08 -12.62
C ALA A 7 7.35 -2.28 -12.49
N THR A 8 6.09 -2.05 -12.16
CA THR A 8 5.14 -3.14 -11.84
C THR A 8 4.89 -4.06 -13.03
N ALA A 9 4.91 -3.52 -14.26
CA ALA A 9 4.81 -4.32 -15.47
C ALA A 9 5.98 -5.33 -15.59
N GLU A 10 7.22 -4.84 -15.43
CA GLU A 10 8.42 -5.69 -15.45
C GLU A 10 8.42 -6.71 -14.30
N ALA A 11 7.94 -6.31 -13.12
CA ALA A 11 7.74 -7.21 -11.98
C ALA A 11 6.84 -8.39 -12.35
N CYS A 12 5.74 -8.13 -13.05
CA CYS A 12 4.77 -9.13 -13.44
C CYS A 12 5.38 -10.11 -14.44
N ASP A 13 6.06 -9.57 -15.45
CA ASP A 13 6.70 -10.38 -16.50
C ASP A 13 7.78 -11.29 -15.89
N ALA A 14 8.70 -10.73 -15.09
CA ALA A 14 9.78 -11.46 -14.44
C ALA A 14 9.29 -12.51 -13.41
N ASN A 15 8.14 -12.27 -12.77
CA ASN A 15 7.63 -13.10 -11.67
C ASN A 15 6.29 -13.78 -12.00
N SER A 16 6.04 -14.11 -13.28
CA SER A 16 4.79 -14.74 -13.74
C SER A 16 4.40 -16.01 -12.97
N HIS A 17 5.39 -16.80 -12.52
CA HIS A 17 5.18 -17.98 -11.69
C HIS A 17 4.64 -17.64 -10.29
N MET A 18 5.04 -16.50 -9.72
CA MET A 18 4.54 -16.00 -8.43
C MET A 18 3.10 -15.51 -8.55
N ILE A 19 2.69 -15.02 -9.73
CA ILE A 19 1.29 -14.64 -10.00
C ILE A 19 0.40 -15.88 -9.98
N THR A 20 0.83 -16.95 -10.66
CA THR A 20 0.04 -18.18 -10.75
C THR A 20 -0.08 -18.91 -9.40
N SER A 21 0.98 -18.88 -8.59
CA SER A 21 0.97 -19.41 -7.22
C SER A 21 0.23 -18.50 -6.22
N GLY A 22 -0.10 -17.27 -6.62
CA GLY A 22 -0.77 -16.28 -5.78
C GLY A 22 0.12 -15.63 -4.74
N GLU A 23 1.45 -15.77 -4.85
CA GLU A 23 2.44 -15.11 -3.99
C GLU A 23 2.63 -13.64 -4.37
N LEU A 24 2.52 -13.32 -5.65
CA LEU A 24 2.43 -11.97 -6.22
C LEU A 24 1.00 -11.73 -6.69
N ARG A 25 0.41 -10.60 -6.29
CA ARG A 25 -1.01 -10.29 -6.53
C ARG A 25 -1.14 -8.87 -7.05
N ALA A 26 -1.79 -8.70 -8.19
CA ALA A 26 -2.17 -7.39 -8.71
C ALA A 26 -3.53 -6.96 -8.13
N LEU A 27 -3.60 -5.74 -7.60
CA LEU A 27 -4.86 -5.17 -7.14
C LEU A 27 -5.67 -4.66 -8.34
N GLN A 28 -7.00 -4.70 -8.23
CA GLN A 28 -7.87 -4.10 -9.23
C GLN A 28 -7.61 -2.57 -9.35
N PRO A 29 -7.70 -1.98 -10.55
CA PRO A 29 -7.34 -0.59 -10.83
C PRO A 29 -8.43 0.40 -10.38
N VAL A 30 -8.80 0.35 -9.10
CA VAL A 30 -9.85 1.20 -8.50
C VAL A 30 -9.29 2.44 -7.77
N PHE A 31 -7.97 2.56 -7.67
CA PHE A 31 -7.32 3.62 -6.92
C PHE A 31 -6.85 4.77 -7.81
N ARG A 32 -7.10 6.00 -7.34
CA ARG A 32 -6.58 7.24 -7.90
C ARG A 32 -5.32 7.68 -7.15
N VAL A 33 -4.46 8.43 -7.84
CA VAL A 33 -3.23 9.00 -7.28
C VAL A 33 -3.52 10.37 -6.66
N TYR A 34 -3.19 10.54 -5.38
CA TYR A 34 -3.30 11.82 -4.68
C TYR A 34 -1.96 12.37 -4.18
N GLY A 35 -0.95 11.50 -4.06
CA GLY A 35 0.38 11.85 -3.59
C GLY A 35 1.32 12.29 -4.72
N GLY A 36 2.39 13.01 -4.40
CA GLY A 36 3.39 13.45 -5.37
C GLY A 36 4.30 12.33 -5.86
N ARG A 37 4.53 11.27 -5.04
CA ARG A 37 5.24 10.07 -5.49
C ARG A 37 4.28 9.12 -6.18
N ARG A 38 4.44 9.00 -7.50
CA ARG A 38 3.70 8.02 -8.30
C ARG A 38 4.23 6.61 -8.12
N LEU A 39 5.52 6.51 -7.82
CA LEU A 39 6.32 5.29 -7.79
C LEU A 39 6.87 5.09 -6.38
N PHE A 40 6.50 3.99 -5.73
CA PHE A 40 6.95 3.67 -4.38
C PHE A 40 6.81 2.17 -4.08
N ALA A 41 7.65 1.68 -3.17
CA ALA A 41 7.59 0.32 -2.68
C ALA A 41 8.04 0.24 -1.21
N GLY A 42 7.60 -0.80 -0.51
CA GLY A 42 8.03 -1.08 0.85
C GLY A 42 7.16 -2.07 1.60
N PRO A 43 7.52 -2.37 2.86
CA PRO A 43 6.74 -3.25 3.72
C PRO A 43 5.39 -2.59 4.09
N VAL A 44 4.35 -3.40 4.09
CA VAL A 44 2.98 -3.01 4.39
C VAL A 44 2.72 -3.08 5.89
N VAL A 45 2.04 -2.05 6.40
CA VAL A 45 1.33 -2.11 7.68
C VAL A 45 -0.16 -2.08 7.39
N THR A 46 -0.91 -3.03 7.93
CA THR A 46 -2.36 -3.08 7.72
C THR A 46 -3.13 -2.48 8.89
N VAL A 47 -4.18 -1.73 8.56
CA VAL A 47 -5.12 -1.20 9.52
C VAL A 47 -6.53 -1.31 8.97
N LYS A 48 -7.43 -1.88 9.76
CA LYS A 48 -8.84 -2.04 9.42
C LYS A 48 -9.65 -1.13 10.32
N VAL A 49 -10.28 -0.13 9.72
CA VAL A 49 -11.11 0.87 10.39
C VAL A 49 -12.40 1.05 9.60
N PHE A 50 -13.45 1.53 10.26
CA PHE A 50 -14.71 1.91 9.62
C PHE A 50 -15.05 3.33 10.05
N GLU A 51 -15.05 4.26 9.09
CA GLU A 51 -15.34 5.69 9.29
C GLU A 51 -14.52 6.38 10.41
N ASP A 52 -13.41 5.81 10.86
CA ASP A 52 -12.53 6.32 11.93
C ASP A 52 -11.08 6.46 11.45
N ASN A 53 -10.36 7.52 11.88
CA ASN A 53 -8.97 7.75 11.48
C ASN A 53 -7.95 7.83 12.63
N VAL A 54 -8.35 7.54 13.87
CA VAL A 54 -7.45 7.65 15.03
C VAL A 54 -6.29 6.66 14.93
N LEU A 55 -6.58 5.40 14.57
CA LEU A 55 -5.54 4.39 14.40
C LEU A 55 -4.62 4.68 13.21
N VAL A 56 -5.19 5.22 12.12
CA VAL A 56 -4.42 5.63 10.94
C VAL A 56 -3.43 6.73 11.31
N ARG A 57 -3.88 7.76 12.02
CA ARG A 57 -3.02 8.84 12.51
C ARG A 57 -1.92 8.33 13.44
N GLY A 58 -2.27 7.44 14.37
CA GLY A 58 -1.28 6.86 15.28
C GLY A 58 -0.18 6.09 14.55
N ILE A 59 -0.51 5.32 13.51
CA ILE A 59 0.47 4.59 12.69
C ILE A 59 1.35 5.57 11.91
N LEU A 60 0.75 6.62 11.35
CA LEU A 60 1.51 7.66 10.66
C LEU A 60 2.45 8.39 11.62
N GLU A 61 2.06 8.66 12.87
CA GLU A 61 2.94 9.35 13.84
C GLU A 61 4.16 8.51 14.28
N GLU A 62 4.19 7.20 14.02
CA GLU A 62 5.35 6.35 14.27
C GLU A 62 6.51 6.65 13.30
N LYS A 63 7.76 6.43 13.73
CA LYS A 63 8.93 6.61 12.84
C LYS A 63 8.77 5.72 11.60
N GLY A 64 8.80 6.37 10.43
CA GLY A 64 8.61 5.75 9.13
C GLY A 64 9.49 4.53 8.89
N GLN A 65 10.81 4.59 9.13
CA GLN A 65 11.74 3.49 8.78
C GLN A 65 11.57 2.98 7.33
N GLY A 66 11.21 3.86 6.38
CA GLY A 66 10.81 3.48 5.01
C GLY A 66 9.29 3.46 4.76
N ARG A 67 8.49 3.54 5.82
CA ARG A 67 7.05 3.81 5.80
C ARG A 67 6.83 5.33 5.68
N VAL A 68 5.93 5.71 4.79
CA VAL A 68 5.82 7.03 4.19
C VAL A 68 5.19 8.05 5.16
N LEU A 69 5.90 9.14 5.50
CA LEU A 69 5.46 10.23 6.40
C LEU A 69 5.38 11.58 5.68
N ILE A 70 4.37 12.38 6.04
CA ILE A 70 4.02 13.69 5.48
C ILE A 70 5.02 14.77 5.94
N ASP A 71 5.99 15.09 5.10
CA ASP A 71 6.62 16.41 5.03
C ASP A 71 6.95 16.71 3.57
N GLY A 72 6.27 17.71 3.00
CA GLY A 72 6.15 17.89 1.55
C GLY A 72 5.32 16.78 0.88
N CYS A 73 4.55 17.09 -0.17
CA CYS A 73 3.72 16.11 -0.88
C CYS A 73 4.51 14.97 -1.59
N ASP A 74 5.77 14.75 -1.24
CA ASP A 74 6.65 13.72 -1.78
C ASP A 74 6.38 12.35 -1.13
N ILE A 75 5.09 11.98 -1.10
CA ILE A 75 4.59 10.72 -0.58
C ILE A 75 3.70 10.03 -1.59
N GLY A 76 3.64 8.70 -1.54
CA GLY A 76 2.73 7.90 -2.34
C GLY A 76 1.36 7.81 -1.66
N VAL A 77 0.30 8.28 -2.33
CA VAL A 77 -1.07 8.16 -1.81
C VAL A 77 -1.99 7.62 -2.90
N ARG A 78 -2.65 6.50 -2.58
CA ARG A 78 -3.62 5.81 -3.42
C ARG A 78 -4.94 5.70 -2.67
N ALA A 79 -6.04 6.17 -3.27
CA ALA A 79 -7.37 6.09 -2.67
C ALA A 79 -8.46 5.97 -3.75
N PRO A 80 -9.61 5.33 -3.48
CA PRO A 80 -10.68 5.18 -4.48
C PRO A 80 -11.35 6.51 -4.86
N GLY A 81 -11.38 7.48 -3.94
CA GLY A 81 -12.05 8.76 -4.13
C GLY A 81 -11.81 9.70 -2.96
N SER A 82 -12.17 10.97 -3.14
CA SER A 82 -12.23 11.98 -2.10
C SER A 82 -13.64 12.05 -1.51
N HIS A 83 -13.74 12.27 -0.20
CA HIS A 83 -15.02 12.51 0.46
C HIS A 83 -14.91 13.76 1.36
N PRO A 84 -15.84 14.73 1.28
CA PRO A 84 -15.71 16.00 2.01
C PRO A 84 -16.03 15.87 3.51
N VAL A 85 -16.79 14.86 3.92
CA VAL A 85 -17.12 14.63 5.34
C VAL A 85 -15.91 14.04 6.06
N LYS A 86 -15.58 14.62 7.23
CA LYS A 86 -14.51 14.11 8.10
C LYS A 86 -14.87 12.75 8.70
N SER A 87 -13.86 11.92 8.95
CA SER A 87 -14.01 10.70 9.73
C SER A 87 -14.32 11.01 11.20
N ASP A 88 -14.91 10.02 11.88
CA ASP A 88 -15.05 9.96 13.33
C ASP A 88 -13.69 9.78 14.02
N LYS A 89 -13.69 10.00 15.34
CA LYS A 89 -12.49 9.92 16.19
C LYS A 89 -12.73 9.11 17.47
N ARG A 90 -13.32 7.93 17.33
CA ARG A 90 -13.67 7.02 18.42
C ARG A 90 -12.54 6.06 18.79
N GLY A 91 -11.52 5.88 17.94
CA GLY A 91 -10.41 4.96 18.20
C GLY A 91 -10.74 3.51 17.88
N MET A 92 -11.79 3.26 17.10
CA MET A 92 -12.23 1.91 16.77
C MET A 92 -11.49 1.35 15.55
N GLY A 93 -11.08 0.08 15.64
CA GLY A 93 -10.48 -0.67 14.54
C GLY A 93 -9.43 -1.67 15.02
N GLU A 94 -8.79 -2.32 14.06
CA GLU A 94 -7.80 -3.37 14.28
C GLU A 94 -6.52 -3.05 13.50
N LYS A 95 -5.36 -3.16 14.16
CA LYS A 95 -4.03 -3.03 13.53
C LYS A 95 -3.44 -4.41 13.27
N HIS A 96 -2.57 -4.52 12.26
CA HIS A 96 -1.83 -5.75 11.93
C HIS A 96 -2.72 -6.95 11.61
N VAL A 97 -3.94 -6.69 11.13
CA VAL A 97 -4.88 -7.72 10.69
C VAL A 97 -4.91 -7.82 9.18
N PRO A 98 -5.04 -9.02 8.58
CA PRO A 98 -5.19 -9.14 7.15
C PRO A 98 -6.41 -8.37 6.65
N VAL A 99 -6.24 -7.60 5.57
CA VAL A 99 -7.30 -6.82 4.93
C VAL A 99 -7.51 -7.28 3.50
N THR A 100 -8.76 -7.27 3.03
CA THR A 100 -9.08 -7.53 1.63
C THR A 100 -9.42 -6.22 0.96
N VAL A 101 -8.62 -5.83 -0.03
CA VAL A 101 -8.80 -4.57 -0.77
C VAL A 101 -8.61 -4.83 -2.26
N ALA A 102 -9.53 -4.31 -3.08
CA ALA A 102 -9.45 -4.39 -4.55
C ALA A 102 -9.19 -5.82 -5.08
N GLY A 103 -9.86 -6.81 -4.50
CA GLY A 103 -9.75 -8.22 -4.89
C GLY A 103 -8.53 -8.97 -4.33
N ALA A 104 -7.62 -8.31 -3.62
CA ALA A 104 -6.43 -8.93 -3.04
C ALA A 104 -6.49 -8.93 -1.50
N ARG A 105 -6.09 -10.06 -0.91
CA ARG A 105 -5.78 -10.13 0.53
C ARG A 105 -4.36 -9.60 0.75
N ILE A 106 -4.21 -8.69 1.70
CA ILE A 106 -2.97 -8.05 2.10
C ILE A 106 -2.74 -8.36 3.57
N CYS A 107 -1.57 -8.92 3.88
CA CYS A 107 -1.15 -9.22 5.24
C CYS A 107 -0.11 -8.20 5.71
N ASP A 108 -0.04 -8.00 7.03
CA ASP A 108 0.98 -7.17 7.65
C ASP A 108 2.38 -7.75 7.37
N GLY A 109 3.34 -6.89 7.04
CA GLY A 109 4.71 -7.28 6.69
C GLY A 109 4.93 -7.74 5.25
N GLU A 110 3.88 -7.89 4.45
CA GLU A 110 4.02 -8.12 3.00
C GLU A 110 4.64 -6.91 2.30
N TRP A 111 5.10 -7.09 1.07
CA TRP A 111 5.68 -6.01 0.26
C TRP A 111 4.67 -5.47 -0.74
N LEU A 112 4.60 -4.14 -0.84
CA LEU A 112 3.78 -3.44 -1.82
C LEU A 112 4.66 -2.68 -2.80
N TYR A 113 4.28 -2.71 -4.07
CA TYR A 113 4.89 -1.96 -5.16
C TYR A 113 3.79 -1.20 -5.90
N ALA A 114 3.97 0.09 -6.15
CA ALA A 114 2.98 0.90 -6.83
C ALA A 114 3.65 1.87 -7.81
N ASP A 115 3.07 1.98 -9.00
CA ASP A 115 3.50 2.88 -10.06
C ASP A 115 2.31 3.38 -10.90
N ALA A 116 2.56 4.02 -12.04
CA ALA A 116 1.50 4.54 -12.89
C ALA A 116 0.55 3.47 -13.44
N ASP A 117 1.00 2.22 -13.58
CA ASP A 117 0.24 1.12 -14.17
C ASP A 117 -0.64 0.42 -13.12
N GLY A 118 -0.13 0.23 -11.90
CA GLY A 118 -0.89 -0.49 -10.90
C GLY A 118 -0.27 -0.58 -9.52
N ILE A 119 -0.83 -1.50 -8.73
CA ILE A 119 -0.36 -1.85 -7.40
C ILE A 119 -0.22 -3.36 -7.33
N LEU A 120 0.96 -3.82 -6.90
CA LEU A 120 1.27 -5.21 -6.65
C LEU A 120 1.52 -5.43 -5.15
N VAL A 121 1.15 -6.61 -4.67
CA VAL A 121 1.47 -7.08 -3.33
C VAL A 121 2.14 -8.45 -3.43
N SER A 122 3.27 -8.59 -2.75
CA SER A 122 4.07 -9.80 -2.69
C SER A 122 4.25 -10.26 -1.24
N ARG A 123 4.33 -11.57 -1.00
CA ARG A 123 4.65 -12.11 0.33
C ARG A 123 6.04 -11.71 0.82
N THR A 124 6.98 -11.51 -0.09
CA THR A 124 8.38 -11.20 0.18
C THR A 124 8.86 -10.07 -0.72
N GLU A 125 9.99 -9.46 -0.37
CA GLU A 125 10.67 -8.51 -1.23
C GLU A 125 11.02 -9.17 -2.57
N LEU A 126 10.59 -8.56 -3.66
CA LEU A 126 10.97 -8.95 -5.01
C LEU A 126 12.40 -8.49 -5.27
N SER A 127 13.27 -9.44 -5.60
CA SER A 127 14.60 -9.17 -6.17
C SER A 127 14.47 -9.35 -7.68
N VAL A 128 14.46 -8.25 -8.42
CA VAL A 128 14.66 -8.27 -9.89
C VAL A 128 16.11 -7.92 -10.21
#